data_AF-A0A3M1WTR3-F1
#
_entry.id   AF-A0A3M1WTR3-F1
#
_cell.length_a   1.000
_cell.length_b   1.000
_cell.length_c   1.000
_cell.angle_alpha   90.00
_cell.angle_beta   90.00
_cell.angle_gamma   90.00
#
_symmetry.space_group_name_H-M   'P 1'
#
loop_
_entity.id
_entity.type
_entity.pdbx_description
1 polymer ?
#
loop_
_entity_poly.entity_id
_entity_poly.type
_entity_poly.pdbx_seq_one_letter_code
_entity_poly.pdbx_strand_id
1 'polypeptide(L)'
;MTTAKKKRGSAAVLVLVCLSALLGSFSFAVNVGKYFHEKTSTDVAAEAIALSLATWEARHLNISAALNEATVSCIKGIRLILMKGAVSVGLAVHGNFGPIFRFSREGRKAVKKLWSLATKYSSLNRKVRKTYPLVLAESLRELCSYYDVKGIPFPLISGSKGKGNSSLILPVVESPNLEISGSIRAAIRKARSYKPRNPFKKKLFKVAYSLFERILRAFFSLKGHAFLQVPARKAEELGKIHILAVSREKSPFLSSFYPKKYRTWSVAAATVIPGDVFKPTWKSRLTEVSQKAKNSLLKSFSRGRKK
;
A
#
# COMPACT_ATOMS: atom_id res chain seq x y z
N MET A 1 -32.18 -28.90 -77.80
CA MET A 1 -30.84 -28.37 -77.44
C MET A 1 -30.87 -27.28 -76.33
N THR A 2 -31.82 -27.34 -75.38
CA THR A 2 -32.10 -26.24 -74.43
C THR A 2 -31.94 -26.61 -72.94
N THR A 3 -31.77 -27.89 -72.61
CA THR A 3 -31.63 -28.35 -71.22
C THR A 3 -30.20 -28.24 -70.68
N ALA A 4 -29.18 -28.32 -71.54
CA ALA A 4 -27.77 -28.23 -71.13
C ALA A 4 -27.34 -26.80 -70.74
N LYS A 5 -27.83 -25.76 -71.44
CA LYS A 5 -27.55 -24.35 -71.09
C LYS A 5 -28.21 -23.93 -69.77
N LYS A 6 -29.46 -24.38 -69.52
CA LYS A 6 -30.20 -24.08 -68.29
C LYS A 6 -29.53 -24.72 -67.05
N LYS A 7 -29.03 -25.95 -67.18
CA LYS A 7 -28.26 -26.66 -66.13
C LYS A 7 -26.87 -26.06 -65.86
N ARG A 8 -26.19 -25.51 -66.88
CA ARG A 8 -24.90 -24.80 -66.73
C ARG A 8 -25.05 -23.46 -65.98
N GLY A 9 -26.12 -22.70 -66.26
CA GLY A 9 -26.42 -21.46 -65.55
C GLY A 9 -26.75 -21.67 -64.08
N SER A 10 -27.54 -22.70 -63.75
CA SER A 10 -27.86 -23.04 -62.36
C SER A 10 -26.63 -23.54 -61.57
N ALA A 11 -25.75 -24.32 -62.21
CA ALA A 11 -24.52 -24.79 -61.57
C ALA A 11 -23.55 -23.62 -61.27
N ALA A 12 -23.41 -22.66 -62.19
CA ALA A 12 -22.58 -21.48 -61.97
C ALA A 12 -23.09 -20.60 -60.81
N VAL A 13 -24.41 -20.41 -60.71
CA VAL A 13 -25.03 -19.67 -59.58
C VAL A 13 -24.80 -20.41 -58.26
N LEU A 14 -24.95 -21.73 -58.23
CA LEU A 14 -24.70 -22.55 -57.03
C LEU A 14 -23.24 -22.48 -56.59
N VAL A 15 -22.30 -22.52 -57.53
CA VAL A 15 -20.87 -22.35 -57.27
C VAL A 15 -20.58 -20.95 -56.72
N LEU A 16 -21.17 -19.90 -57.29
CA LEU A 16 -21.00 -18.53 -56.81
C LEU A 16 -21.56 -18.34 -55.39
N VAL A 17 -22.74 -18.90 -55.12
CA VAL A 17 -23.36 -18.87 -53.78
C VAL A 17 -22.49 -19.64 -52.79
N CYS A 18 -22.02 -20.83 -53.12
CA CYS A 18 -21.10 -21.60 -52.27
C CYS A 18 -19.77 -20.88 -52.02
N LEU A 19 -19.16 -20.27 -53.04
CA LEU A 19 -17.93 -19.48 -52.89
C LEU A 19 -18.17 -18.24 -52.01
N SER A 20 -19.29 -17.54 -52.21
CA SER A 20 -19.64 -16.38 -51.38
C SER A 20 -19.93 -16.77 -49.93
N ALA A 21 -20.57 -17.92 -49.70
CA ALA A 21 -20.80 -18.47 -48.37
C ALA A 21 -19.49 -18.91 -47.70
N LEU A 22 -18.56 -19.52 -48.44
CA LEU A 22 -17.23 -19.89 -47.95
C LEU A 22 -16.35 -18.67 -47.63
N LEU A 23 -16.36 -17.64 -48.48
CA LEU A 23 -15.65 -16.38 -48.22
C LEU A 23 -16.26 -15.62 -47.03
N GLY A 24 -17.60 -15.64 -46.91
CA GLY A 24 -18.33 -15.09 -45.78
C GLY A 24 -18.01 -15.80 -44.48
N SER A 25 -17.99 -17.14 -44.47
CA SER A 25 -17.66 -17.94 -43.29
C SER A 25 -16.19 -17.80 -42.88
N PHE A 26 -15.27 -17.74 -43.85
CA PHE A 26 -13.85 -17.49 -43.60
C PHE A 26 -13.63 -16.10 -42.99
N SER A 27 -14.24 -15.06 -43.57
CA SER A 27 -14.16 -13.70 -43.04
C SER A 27 -14.77 -13.61 -41.63
N PHE A 28 -15.88 -14.31 -41.39
CA PHE A 28 -16.48 -14.40 -40.06
C PHE A 28 -15.54 -15.07 -39.06
N ALA A 29 -14.96 -16.23 -39.40
CA ALA A 29 -14.03 -16.95 -38.53
C ALA A 29 -12.80 -16.11 -38.19
N VAL A 30 -12.20 -15.41 -39.16
CA VAL A 30 -11.05 -14.51 -38.95
C VAL A 30 -11.41 -13.34 -38.04
N ASN A 31 -12.54 -12.69 -38.27
CA ASN A 31 -12.98 -11.54 -37.47
C ASN A 31 -13.36 -11.94 -36.04
N VAL A 32 -14.00 -13.09 -35.87
CA VAL A 32 -14.31 -13.67 -34.55
C VAL A 32 -13.01 -14.04 -33.82
N GLY A 33 -12.05 -14.67 -34.52
CA GLY A 33 -10.74 -14.99 -33.96
C GLY A 33 -9.97 -13.76 -33.47
N LYS A 34 -9.91 -12.69 -34.28
CA LYS A 34 -9.28 -11.41 -33.90
C LYS A 34 -9.92 -10.82 -32.66
N TYR A 35 -11.25 -10.81 -32.58
CA TYR A 35 -11.97 -10.29 -31.41
C TYR A 35 -11.69 -11.08 -30.14
N PHE A 36 -11.67 -12.41 -30.19
CA PHE A 36 -11.34 -13.22 -29.02
C PHE A 36 -9.89 -13.02 -28.59
N HIS A 37 -8.96 -12.90 -29.54
CA HIS A 37 -7.55 -12.62 -29.25
C HIS A 37 -7.36 -11.26 -28.57
N GLU A 38 -7.95 -10.19 -29.13
CA GLU A 38 -7.91 -8.84 -28.54
C GLU A 38 -8.58 -8.81 -27.17
N LYS A 39 -9.76 -9.41 -27.02
CA LYS A 39 -10.44 -9.49 -25.72
C LYS A 39 -9.55 -10.15 -24.67
N THR A 40 -8.92 -11.28 -25.01
CA THR A 40 -8.01 -11.99 -24.11
C THR A 40 -6.79 -11.14 -23.77
N SER A 41 -6.19 -10.45 -24.75
CA SER A 41 -5.06 -9.54 -24.54
C SER A 41 -5.43 -8.37 -23.62
N THR A 42 -6.62 -7.81 -23.78
CA THR A 42 -7.11 -6.70 -22.93
C THR A 42 -7.44 -7.13 -21.51
N ASP A 43 -7.94 -8.36 -21.32
CA ASP A 43 -8.16 -8.94 -19.99
C ASP A 43 -6.81 -9.21 -19.29
N VAL A 44 -5.84 -9.78 -19.99
CA VAL A 44 -4.48 -10.01 -19.46
C VAL A 44 -3.78 -8.69 -19.13
N ALA A 45 -3.89 -7.67 -19.98
CA ALA A 45 -3.34 -6.34 -19.70
C ALA A 45 -4.01 -5.70 -18.47
N ALA A 46 -5.33 -5.83 -18.33
CA ALA A 46 -6.05 -5.34 -17.16
C ALA A 46 -5.55 -5.99 -15.86
N GLU A 47 -5.37 -7.31 -15.88
CA GLU A 47 -4.86 -8.08 -14.75
C GLU A 47 -3.41 -7.71 -14.41
N ALA A 48 -2.55 -7.57 -15.42
CA ALA A 48 -1.15 -7.18 -15.24
C ALA A 48 -1.02 -5.79 -14.63
N ILE A 49 -1.78 -4.81 -15.12
CA ILE A 49 -1.83 -3.45 -14.54
C ILE A 49 -2.38 -3.51 -13.12
N ALA A 50 -3.46 -4.27 -12.89
CA ALA A 50 -4.08 -4.39 -11.58
C ALA A 50 -3.09 -4.94 -10.53
N LEU A 51 -2.44 -6.05 -10.86
CA LEU A 51 -1.46 -6.69 -10.01
C LEU A 51 -0.25 -5.79 -9.78
N SER A 52 0.24 -5.11 -10.82
CA SER A 52 1.39 -4.20 -10.72
C SER A 52 1.15 -3.06 -9.74
N LEU A 53 0.00 -2.38 -9.81
CA LEU A 53 -0.31 -1.32 -8.84
C LEU A 53 -0.51 -1.87 -7.42
N ALA A 54 -1.11 -3.05 -7.27
CA ALA A 54 -1.23 -3.70 -5.96
C ALA A 54 0.16 -4.08 -5.39
N THR A 55 1.12 -4.48 -6.23
CA THR A 55 2.50 -4.72 -5.78
C THR A 55 3.18 -3.43 -5.32
N TRP A 56 2.97 -2.31 -6.02
CA TRP A 56 3.49 -1.00 -5.63
C TRP A 56 2.93 -0.54 -4.28
N GLU A 57 1.64 -0.78 -4.03
CA GLU A 57 1.03 -0.51 -2.72
C GLU A 57 1.62 -1.39 -1.63
N ALA A 58 1.73 -2.69 -1.87
CA ALA A 58 2.34 -3.61 -0.92
C ALA A 58 3.76 -3.16 -0.55
N ARG A 59 4.57 -2.72 -1.53
CA ARG A 59 5.91 -2.18 -1.31
C ARG A 59 5.89 -0.91 -0.48
N HIS A 60 5.00 0.03 -0.77
CA HIS A 60 4.85 1.27 0.01
C HIS A 60 4.48 0.98 1.47
N LEU A 61 3.55 0.05 1.70
CA LEU A 61 3.16 -0.36 3.05
C LEU A 61 4.29 -1.09 3.77
N ASN A 62 5.07 -1.91 3.07
CA ASN A 62 6.26 -2.56 3.62
C ASN A 62 7.34 -1.54 4.03
N ILE A 63 7.59 -0.52 3.21
CA ILE A 63 8.50 0.58 3.55
C ILE A 63 7.99 1.32 4.79
N SER A 64 6.69 1.63 4.84
CA SER A 64 6.07 2.31 5.97
C SER A 64 6.15 1.48 7.26
N ALA A 65 5.93 0.17 7.17
CA ALA A 65 6.07 -0.78 8.28
C ALA A 65 7.52 -0.87 8.77
N ALA A 66 8.50 -0.94 7.87
CA ALA A 66 9.92 -0.95 8.22
C ALA A 66 10.35 0.35 8.93
N LEU A 67 9.84 1.50 8.48
CA LEU A 67 10.09 2.79 9.14
C LEU A 67 9.43 2.88 10.53
N ASN A 68 8.23 2.32 10.69
CA ASN A 68 7.58 2.18 11.99
C ASN A 68 8.41 1.30 12.93
N GLU A 69 8.84 0.13 12.46
CA GLU A 69 9.66 -0.80 13.23
C GLU A 69 10.99 -0.17 13.65
N ALA A 70 11.66 0.56 12.75
CA ALA A 70 12.87 1.31 13.06
C ALA A 70 12.63 2.38 14.14
N THR A 71 11.50 3.09 14.07
CA THR A 71 11.09 4.10 15.07
C THR A 71 10.85 3.45 16.44
N VAL A 72 10.10 2.34 16.47
CA VAL A 72 9.85 1.57 17.70
C VAL A 72 11.14 1.01 18.28
N SER A 73 12.04 0.49 17.45
CA SER A 73 13.33 -0.04 17.87
C SER A 73 14.21 1.05 18.49
N CYS A 74 14.20 2.27 17.96
CA CYS A 74 14.86 3.41 18.58
C CYS A 74 14.31 3.69 19.99
N ILE A 75 12.98 3.65 20.17
CA ILE A 75 12.33 3.87 21.47
C ILE A 75 12.66 2.74 22.46
N LYS A 76 12.62 1.47 22.01
CA LYS A 76 13.06 0.32 22.80
C LYS A 76 14.52 0.48 23.24
N GLY A 77 15.39 0.93 22.34
CA GLY A 77 16.79 1.24 22.63
C GLY A 77 16.95 2.33 23.70
N ILE A 78 16.18 3.43 23.59
CA ILE A 78 16.14 4.50 24.61
C ILE A 78 15.72 3.91 25.96
N ARG A 79 14.64 3.12 26.00
CA ARG A 79 14.17 2.47 27.23
C ARG A 79 15.26 1.61 27.86
N LEU A 80 15.97 0.80 27.08
CA LEU A 80 17.07 -0.04 27.57
C LEU A 80 18.21 0.80 28.17
N ILE A 81 18.62 1.88 27.50
CA ILE A 81 19.66 2.77 28.01
C ILE A 81 19.22 3.43 29.33
N LEU A 82 17.98 3.91 29.40
CA LEU A 82 17.44 4.51 30.63
C LEU A 82 17.34 3.49 31.78
N MET A 83 16.98 2.23 31.49
CA MET A 83 16.96 1.16 32.49
C MET A 83 18.36 0.80 32.97
N LYS A 84 19.36 0.76 32.08
CA LYS A 84 20.78 0.61 32.49
C LYS A 84 21.22 1.77 33.40
N GLY A 85 20.79 2.99 33.10
CA GLY A 85 20.98 4.15 33.98
C GLY A 85 20.35 3.94 35.36
N ALA A 86 19.10 3.48 35.42
CA ALA A 86 18.42 3.18 36.68
C ALA A 86 19.13 2.09 37.51
N VAL A 87 19.65 1.04 36.86
CA VAL A 87 20.45 0.00 37.53
C VAL A 87 21.78 0.54 38.05
N SER A 88 22.42 1.45 37.31
CA SER A 88 23.67 2.10 37.74
C SER A 88 23.51 2.89 39.05
N VAL A 89 22.30 3.43 39.32
CA VAL A 89 21.99 4.05 40.61
C VAL A 89 22.05 3.02 41.74
N GLY A 90 21.50 1.82 41.54
CA GLY A 90 21.57 0.74 42.52
C GLY A 90 22.99 0.25 42.79
N LEU A 91 23.85 0.21 41.76
CA LEU A 91 25.27 -0.12 41.90
C LEU A 91 26.06 0.96 42.65
N ALA A 92 25.73 2.23 42.43
CA ALA A 92 26.37 3.34 43.14
C ALA A 92 26.11 3.31 44.66
N VAL A 93 24.96 2.76 45.10
CA VAL A 93 24.66 2.53 46.53
C VAL A 93 25.66 1.54 47.19
N HIS A 94 26.30 0.69 46.39
CA HIS A 94 27.32 -0.27 46.82
C HIS A 94 28.75 0.25 46.63
N GLY A 95 28.92 1.55 46.33
CA GLY A 95 30.23 2.19 46.18
C GLY A 95 30.77 2.19 44.74
N ASN A 96 30.10 1.54 43.79
CA ASN A 96 30.56 1.52 42.40
C ASN A 96 29.92 2.63 41.55
N PHE A 97 30.58 3.79 41.49
CA PHE A 97 30.11 4.95 40.72
C PHE A 97 30.54 4.96 39.24
N GLY A 98 31.48 4.11 38.82
CA GLY A 98 31.95 4.07 37.43
C GLY A 98 30.81 3.94 36.40
N PRO A 99 29.86 3.01 36.58
CA PRO A 99 28.73 2.81 35.67
C PRO A 99 27.82 4.04 35.51
N ILE A 100 27.59 4.81 36.59
CA ILE A 100 26.69 5.97 36.52
C ILE A 100 27.36 7.16 35.81
N PHE A 101 28.67 7.32 35.96
CA PHE A 101 29.43 8.31 35.19
C PHE A 101 29.50 7.97 33.70
N ARG A 102 29.68 6.68 33.36
CA ARG A 102 29.58 6.21 31.96
C ARG A 102 28.20 6.49 31.38
N PHE A 103 27.13 6.17 32.11
CA PHE A 103 25.76 6.50 31.70
C PHE A 103 25.56 8.02 31.50
N SER A 104 26.10 8.84 32.40
CA SER A 104 26.03 10.31 32.30
C SER A 104 26.67 10.85 31.02
N ARG A 105 27.85 10.32 30.65
CA ARG A 105 28.61 10.77 29.47
C ARG A 105 28.06 10.19 28.16
N GLU A 106 27.87 8.88 28.11
CA GLU A 106 27.56 8.14 26.88
C GLU A 106 26.05 7.97 26.68
N GLY A 107 25.31 7.69 27.75
CA GLY A 107 23.86 7.47 27.71
C GLY A 107 23.12 8.70 27.18
N ARG A 108 23.56 9.91 27.56
CA ARG A 108 22.99 11.16 27.04
C ARG A 108 23.15 11.31 25.53
N LYS A 109 24.36 11.06 25.01
CA LYS A 109 24.64 11.11 23.57
C LYS A 109 23.84 10.06 22.81
N ALA A 110 23.79 8.83 23.33
CA ALA A 110 23.07 7.72 22.73
C ALA A 110 21.54 7.97 22.67
N VAL A 111 20.93 8.43 23.77
CA VAL A 111 19.49 8.77 23.79
C VAL A 111 19.18 9.90 22.82
N LYS A 112 20.00 10.96 22.79
CA LYS A 112 19.81 12.08 21.84
C LYS A 112 19.90 11.59 20.38
N LYS A 113 20.89 10.75 20.07
CA LYS A 113 21.07 10.17 18.73
C LYS A 113 19.87 9.30 18.33
N LEU A 114 19.45 8.38 19.20
CA LEU A 114 18.29 7.51 18.96
C LEU A 114 16.99 8.30 18.80
N TRP A 115 16.80 9.37 19.58
CA TRP A 115 15.64 10.25 19.43
C TRP A 115 15.65 11.01 18.09
N SER A 116 16.82 11.53 17.69
CA SER A 116 16.98 12.18 16.38
C SER A 116 16.73 11.21 15.22
N LEU A 117 17.10 9.94 15.37
CA LEU A 117 16.81 8.90 14.38
C LEU A 117 15.32 8.55 14.33
N ALA A 118 14.68 8.38 15.50
CA ALA A 118 13.24 8.11 15.57
C ALA A 118 12.41 9.21 14.90
N THR A 119 12.73 10.48 15.19
CA THR A 119 12.08 11.64 14.56
C THR A 119 12.38 11.71 13.07
N LYS A 120 13.61 11.40 12.63
CA LYS A 120 13.97 11.31 11.20
C LYS A 120 13.16 10.23 10.49
N TYR A 121 13.08 9.01 11.02
CA TYR A 121 12.31 7.91 10.42
C TYR A 121 10.82 8.23 10.34
N SER A 122 10.26 8.80 11.41
CA SER A 122 8.87 9.27 11.43
C SER A 122 8.62 10.36 10.37
N SER A 123 9.53 11.33 10.23
CA SER A 123 9.43 12.37 9.20
C SER A 123 9.56 11.81 7.77
N LEU A 124 10.43 10.82 7.57
CA LEU A 124 10.61 10.14 6.29
C LEU A 124 9.34 9.37 5.92
N ASN A 125 8.73 8.70 6.89
CA ASN A 125 7.47 7.98 6.69
C ASN A 125 6.36 8.94 6.21
N ARG A 126 6.31 10.16 6.75
CA ARG A 126 5.39 11.21 6.28
C ARG A 126 5.69 11.70 4.87
N LYS A 127 6.97 11.82 4.50
CA LYS A 127 7.39 12.18 3.14
C LYS A 127 6.96 11.09 2.15
N VAL A 128 7.26 9.83 2.45
CA VAL A 128 6.89 8.66 1.64
C VAL A 128 5.39 8.65 1.38
N ARG A 129 4.57 8.83 2.43
CA ARG A 129 3.11 8.92 2.30
C ARG A 129 2.64 10.05 1.37
N LYS A 130 3.30 11.22 1.40
CA LYS A 130 2.93 12.36 0.56
C LYS A 130 3.33 12.15 -0.91
N THR A 131 4.47 11.51 -1.16
CA THR A 131 5.02 11.32 -2.51
C THR A 131 4.44 10.11 -3.23
N TYR A 132 4.10 9.05 -2.50
CA TYR A 132 3.63 7.80 -3.08
C TYR A 132 2.41 7.90 -4.01
N PRO A 133 1.36 8.70 -3.72
CA PRO A 133 0.25 8.89 -4.66
C PRO A 133 0.69 9.35 -6.07
N LEU A 134 1.72 10.20 -6.14
CA LEU A 134 2.24 10.72 -7.40
C LEU A 134 2.99 9.62 -8.18
N VAL A 135 3.80 8.83 -7.47
CA VAL A 135 4.50 7.68 -8.04
C VAL A 135 3.51 6.67 -8.61
N LEU A 136 2.45 6.36 -7.87
CA LEU A 136 1.43 5.41 -8.31
C LEU A 136 0.69 5.91 -9.55
N ALA A 137 0.38 7.21 -9.62
CA ALA A 137 -0.26 7.82 -10.79
C ALA A 137 0.65 7.76 -12.03
N GLU A 138 1.94 8.02 -11.87
CA GLU A 138 2.92 7.96 -12.96
C GLU A 138 3.15 6.54 -13.45
N SER A 139 3.33 5.58 -12.54
CA SER A 139 3.46 4.15 -12.90
C SER A 139 2.21 3.64 -13.62
N LEU A 140 1.01 4.10 -13.23
CA LEU A 140 -0.20 3.76 -13.96
C LEU A 140 -0.20 4.34 -15.38
N ARG A 141 0.25 5.58 -15.55
CA ARG A 141 0.35 6.23 -16.86
C ARG A 141 1.28 5.45 -17.80
N GLU A 142 2.46 5.07 -17.31
CA GLU A 142 3.44 4.27 -18.04
C GLU A 142 2.89 2.88 -18.40
N LEU A 143 2.27 2.19 -17.44
CA LEU A 143 1.69 0.86 -17.67
C LEU A 143 0.54 0.90 -18.68
N CYS A 144 -0.34 1.90 -18.60
CA CYS A 144 -1.41 2.10 -19.57
C CYS A 144 -0.83 2.35 -20.98
N SER A 145 0.26 3.11 -21.09
CA SER A 145 0.94 3.35 -22.37
C SER A 145 1.60 2.09 -22.92
N TYR A 146 2.24 1.28 -22.06
CA TYR A 146 2.94 0.06 -22.45
C TYR A 146 1.99 -0.99 -23.05
N TYR A 147 0.81 -1.16 -22.45
CA TYR A 147 -0.20 -2.11 -22.91
C TYR A 147 -1.18 -1.54 -23.96
N ASP A 148 -1.02 -0.27 -24.37
CA ASP A 148 -1.95 0.46 -25.23
C ASP A 148 -3.42 0.40 -24.73
N VAL A 149 -3.61 0.49 -23.42
CA VAL A 149 -4.93 0.45 -22.77
C VAL A 149 -5.28 1.83 -22.25
N LYS A 150 -6.51 2.30 -22.49
CA LYS A 150 -7.04 3.52 -21.86
C LYS A 150 -7.61 3.17 -20.49
N GLY A 151 -6.73 2.88 -19.52
CA GLY A 151 -7.12 2.60 -18.15
C GLY A 151 -7.61 3.84 -17.40
N ILE A 152 -8.65 3.68 -16.57
CA ILE A 152 -8.95 4.67 -15.53
C ILE A 152 -9.01 3.91 -14.21
N PRO A 153 -8.17 4.24 -13.22
CA PRO A 153 -8.17 3.54 -11.94
C PRO A 153 -9.44 3.92 -11.16
N PHE A 154 -10.13 2.95 -10.55
CA PHE A 154 -11.28 3.23 -9.70
C PHE A 154 -11.28 2.37 -8.45
N PRO A 155 -11.41 2.98 -7.25
CA PRO A 155 -11.65 2.20 -6.06
C PRO A 155 -13.07 1.60 -6.09
N LEU A 156 -13.16 0.27 -6.02
CA LEU A 156 -14.41 -0.45 -5.73
C LEU A 156 -14.53 -0.56 -4.21
N ILE A 157 -14.93 0.51 -3.54
CA ILE A 157 -15.37 0.35 -2.14
C ILE A 157 -16.79 -0.20 -2.18
N SER A 158 -16.92 -1.54 -2.15
CA SER A 158 -18.20 -2.20 -1.90
C SER A 158 -18.59 -1.98 -0.44
N GLY A 159 -19.28 -0.88 -0.14
CA GLY A 159 -20.06 -0.75 1.11
C GLY A 159 -19.91 0.53 1.93
N SER A 160 -19.01 1.47 1.61
CA SER A 160 -18.93 2.69 2.39
C SER A 160 -19.98 3.72 1.95
N LYS A 161 -20.96 4.01 2.81
CA LYS A 161 -21.82 5.22 2.75
C LYS A 161 -21.03 6.54 2.99
N GLY A 162 -19.74 6.58 2.64
CA GLY A 162 -18.85 7.71 2.83
C GLY A 162 -18.66 8.46 1.53
N LYS A 163 -18.96 9.77 1.53
CA LYS A 163 -18.61 10.69 0.45
C LYS A 163 -17.11 10.59 0.12
N GLY A 164 -16.79 10.18 -1.10
CA GLY A 164 -15.95 10.99 -1.98
C GLY A 164 -14.44 11.04 -1.80
N ASN A 165 -13.80 10.13 -1.06
CA ASN A 165 -12.32 10.04 -1.12
C ASN A 165 -11.92 8.77 -1.87
N SER A 166 -11.97 8.86 -3.19
CA SER A 166 -11.48 7.86 -4.13
C SER A 166 -9.95 7.85 -4.16
N SER A 167 -9.30 7.47 -3.06
CA SER A 167 -7.86 7.23 -3.06
C SER A 167 -7.58 5.78 -3.44
N LEU A 168 -6.71 5.58 -4.43
CA LEU A 168 -6.09 4.31 -4.79
C LEU A 168 -5.29 3.64 -3.67
N ILE A 169 -5.23 4.29 -2.51
CA ILE A 169 -4.26 4.10 -1.45
C ILE A 169 -5.02 3.75 -0.19
N LEU A 170 -4.51 2.76 0.55
CA LEU A 170 -5.04 2.39 1.85
C LEU A 170 -5.01 3.60 2.81
N PRO A 171 -6.12 3.92 3.51
CA PRO A 171 -6.13 5.03 4.45
C PRO A 171 -5.27 4.69 5.67
N VAL A 172 -4.11 5.34 5.75
CA VAL A 172 -3.18 5.27 6.88
C VAL A 172 -3.37 6.51 7.76
N VAL A 173 -3.35 6.34 9.09
CA VAL A 173 -3.54 7.40 10.09
C VAL A 173 -2.27 7.55 10.90
N GLU A 174 -1.93 8.79 11.27
CA GLU A 174 -0.83 9.05 12.20
C GLU A 174 -1.27 8.62 13.62
N SER A 175 -0.44 7.81 14.29
CA SER A 175 -0.66 7.42 15.68
C SER A 175 -0.54 8.63 16.60
N PRO A 176 -1.04 8.52 17.85
CA PRO A 176 -0.65 9.45 18.90
C PRO A 176 0.88 9.55 19.00
N ASN A 177 1.37 10.72 19.42
CA ASN A 177 2.79 10.95 19.60
C ASN A 177 3.40 9.91 20.54
N LEU A 178 4.50 9.31 20.11
CA LEU A 178 5.29 8.40 20.92
C LEU A 178 6.05 9.23 21.97
N GLU A 179 5.72 9.03 23.23
CA GLU A 179 6.33 9.78 24.32
C GLU A 179 7.53 9.05 24.94
N ILE A 180 8.66 9.75 25.05
CA ILE A 180 9.79 9.32 25.89
C ILE A 180 9.40 9.33 27.38
N SER A 181 8.39 10.14 27.74
CA SER A 181 7.90 10.33 29.12
C SER A 181 7.58 8.99 29.81
N GLY A 182 7.00 8.02 29.08
CA GLY A 182 6.67 6.70 29.61
C GLY A 182 7.93 5.90 29.96
N SER A 183 8.94 5.95 29.09
CA SER A 183 10.24 5.29 29.32
C SER A 183 11.00 5.92 30.49
N ILE A 184 10.95 7.25 30.61
CA ILE A 184 11.54 7.99 31.74
C ILE A 184 10.83 7.62 33.05
N ARG A 185 9.49 7.63 33.09
CA ARG A 185 8.71 7.23 34.27
C ARG A 185 9.04 5.81 34.74
N ALA A 186 9.16 4.87 33.81
CA ALA A 186 9.55 3.50 34.13
C ALA A 186 10.96 3.42 34.76
N ALA A 187 11.93 4.15 34.20
CA ALA A 187 13.29 4.19 34.71
C ALA A 187 13.37 4.86 36.10
N ILE A 188 12.62 5.94 36.33
CA ILE A 188 12.51 6.60 37.65
C ILE A 188 11.95 5.62 38.68
N ARG A 189 10.86 4.92 38.35
CA ARG A 189 10.23 3.93 39.24
C ARG A 189 11.23 2.84 39.63
N LYS A 190 12.01 2.35 38.66
CA LYS A 190 13.05 1.34 38.92
C LYS A 190 14.22 1.90 39.74
N ALA A 191 14.67 3.12 39.50
CA ALA A 191 15.73 3.74 40.31
C ALA A 191 15.29 3.90 41.77
N ARG A 192 14.03 4.32 42.01
CA ARG A 192 13.46 4.48 43.36
C ARG A 192 13.34 3.17 44.13
N SER A 193 13.17 2.02 43.47
CA SER A 193 13.11 0.73 44.16
C SER A 193 14.43 0.35 44.86
N TYR A 194 15.56 0.98 44.50
CA TYR A 194 16.86 0.75 45.12
C TYR A 194 17.12 1.62 46.37
N LYS A 195 16.13 2.36 46.86
CA LYS A 195 16.29 3.26 48.02
C LYS A 195 16.73 2.47 49.26
N PRO A 196 17.94 2.71 49.81
CA PRO A 196 18.46 1.94 50.93
C PRO A 196 17.89 2.41 52.28
N ARG A 197 17.84 1.51 53.26
CA ARG A 197 17.44 1.83 54.65
C ARG A 197 18.56 2.49 55.47
N ASN A 198 19.82 2.08 55.24
CA ASN A 198 21.00 2.56 55.97
C ASN A 198 21.31 4.06 55.68
N PRO A 199 21.60 4.89 56.71
CA PRO A 199 21.86 6.32 56.56
C PRO A 199 23.06 6.68 55.66
N PHE A 200 24.17 5.93 55.70
CA PHE A 200 25.33 6.17 54.84
C PHE A 200 24.99 5.89 53.37
N LYS A 201 24.36 4.74 53.11
CA LYS A 201 23.88 4.37 51.77
C LYS A 201 22.82 5.34 51.23
N LYS A 202 21.99 5.94 52.10
CA LYS A 202 21.03 7.00 51.72
C LYS A 202 21.74 8.25 51.17
N LYS A 203 22.88 8.66 51.75
CA LYS A 203 23.67 9.79 51.23
C LYS A 203 24.20 9.48 49.81
N LEU A 204 24.81 8.30 49.62
CA LEU A 204 25.30 7.87 48.31
C LEU A 204 24.17 7.78 47.27
N PHE A 205 23.03 7.20 47.65
CA PHE A 205 21.83 7.13 46.81
C PHE A 205 21.36 8.53 46.39
N LYS A 206 21.30 9.51 47.30
CA LYS A 206 20.89 10.89 46.96
C LYS A 206 21.79 11.51 45.90
N VAL A 207 23.10 11.30 46.00
CA VAL A 207 24.08 11.81 45.01
C VAL A 207 23.90 11.12 43.65
N ALA A 208 23.81 9.80 43.64
CA ALA A 208 23.61 9.03 42.40
C ALA A 208 22.27 9.35 41.74
N TYR A 209 21.20 9.43 42.52
CA TYR A 209 19.86 9.74 42.04
C TYR A 209 19.74 11.18 41.53
N SER A 210 20.41 12.15 42.17
CA SER A 210 20.39 13.54 41.69
C SER A 210 21.12 13.70 40.34
N LEU A 211 22.23 12.97 40.14
CA LEU A 211 22.91 12.88 38.84
C LEU A 211 21.99 12.27 37.79
N PHE A 212 21.36 11.14 38.11
CA PHE A 212 20.40 10.47 37.24
C PHE A 212 19.22 11.38 36.86
N GLU A 213 18.63 12.07 37.85
CA GLU A 213 17.52 12.99 37.64
C GLU A 213 17.92 14.18 36.77
N ARG A 214 19.12 14.76 36.98
CA ARG A 214 19.65 15.85 36.15
C ARG A 214 19.78 15.43 34.69
N ILE A 215 20.23 14.21 34.43
CA ILE A 215 20.30 13.65 33.07
C ILE A 215 18.90 13.47 32.47
N LEU A 216 17.96 12.94 33.25
CA LEU A 216 16.58 12.75 32.79
C LEU A 216 15.89 14.08 32.45
N ARG A 217 16.11 15.13 33.25
CA ARG A 217 15.61 16.49 32.96
C ARG A 217 16.09 16.98 31.58
N ALA A 218 17.32 16.66 31.20
CA ALA A 218 17.86 17.01 29.89
C ALA A 218 17.19 16.26 28.72
N PHE A 219 16.41 15.20 28.98
CA PHE A 219 15.65 14.50 27.94
C PHE A 219 14.25 15.07 27.75
N PHE A 220 13.65 15.71 28.76
CA PHE A 220 12.36 16.40 28.61
C PHE A 220 12.45 17.60 27.67
N SER A 221 13.65 18.17 27.46
CA SER A 221 13.88 19.27 26.52
C SER A 221 14.23 18.82 25.08
N LEU A 222 14.17 17.52 24.79
CA LEU A 222 14.41 17.02 23.43
C LEU A 222 13.26 17.47 22.50
N LYS A 223 13.61 18.27 21.50
CA LYS A 223 12.65 18.74 20.47
C LYS A 223 12.31 17.60 19.49
N GLY A 224 11.13 17.70 18.88
CA GLY A 224 10.65 16.81 17.82
C GLY A 224 9.56 15.84 18.29
N HIS A 225 8.76 15.37 17.35
CA HIS A 225 7.69 14.41 17.60
C HIS A 225 7.92 13.17 16.74
N ALA A 226 7.81 12.00 17.37
CA ALA A 226 7.80 10.72 16.66
C ALA A 226 6.37 10.17 16.70
N PHE A 227 5.87 9.80 15.54
CA PHE A 227 4.59 9.12 15.36
C PHE A 227 4.80 7.89 14.48
N LEU A 228 3.87 6.95 14.59
CA LEU A 228 3.78 5.79 13.71
C LEU A 228 2.69 6.03 12.68
N GLN A 229 2.78 5.36 11.55
CA GLN A 229 1.72 5.32 10.56
C GLN A 229 0.99 3.99 10.66
N VAL A 230 -0.26 4.02 11.10
CA VAL A 230 -1.05 2.80 11.37
C VAL A 230 -2.23 2.77 10.38
N PRO A 231 -2.58 1.62 9.79
CA PRO A 231 -3.81 1.50 9.01
C PRO A 231 -5.01 2.01 9.82
N ALA A 232 -5.91 2.77 9.19
CA ALA A 232 -7.14 3.22 9.85
C ALA A 232 -7.90 2.00 10.41
N ARG A 233 -8.61 2.12 11.54
CA ARG A 233 -9.34 1.00 12.17
C ARG A 233 -10.37 0.28 11.27
N LYS A 234 -10.72 0.84 10.11
CA LYS A 234 -11.56 0.21 9.07
C LYS A 234 -10.79 -0.31 7.86
N ALA A 235 -9.47 -0.22 7.86
CA ALA A 235 -8.63 -0.60 6.73
C ALA A 235 -8.53 -2.12 6.53
N GLU A 236 -8.80 -2.92 7.56
CA GLU A 236 -8.96 -4.37 7.46
C GLU A 236 -10.10 -4.75 6.48
N GLU A 237 -11.13 -3.91 6.35
CA GLU A 237 -12.21 -4.07 5.37
C GLU A 237 -11.86 -3.44 3.99
N LEU A 238 -10.86 -2.55 3.92
CA LEU A 238 -10.56 -1.68 2.76
C LEU A 238 -9.29 -2.08 1.98
N GLY A 239 -8.66 -3.22 2.30
CA GLY A 239 -7.42 -3.77 1.70
C GLY A 239 -7.49 -4.15 0.22
N LYS A 240 -8.36 -3.53 -0.57
CA LYS A 240 -8.62 -3.91 -1.95
C LYS A 240 -8.32 -2.76 -2.91
N ILE A 241 -7.23 -2.89 -3.66
CA ILE A 241 -6.99 -2.03 -4.82
C ILE A 241 -7.77 -2.62 -5.99
N HIS A 242 -8.49 -1.77 -6.71
CA HIS A 242 -9.34 -2.19 -7.80
C HIS A 242 -9.04 -1.35 -9.02
N ILE A 243 -8.89 -1.99 -10.19
CA ILE A 243 -8.35 -1.33 -11.38
C ILE A 243 -9.16 -1.75 -12.61
N LEU A 244 -9.90 -0.79 -13.14
CA LEU A 244 -10.72 -0.99 -14.33
C LEU A 244 -9.90 -0.57 -15.56
N ALA A 245 -9.52 -1.53 -16.41
CA ALA A 245 -8.75 -1.26 -17.61
C ALA A 245 -9.65 -1.28 -18.85
N VAL A 246 -9.75 -0.17 -19.56
CA VAL A 246 -10.65 -0.05 -20.72
C VAL A 246 -9.84 -0.05 -22.00
N SER A 247 -10.03 -1.08 -22.83
CA SER A 247 -9.55 -1.05 -24.21
C SER A 247 -10.61 -0.48 -25.15
N ARG A 248 -10.21 -0.05 -26.35
CA ARG A 248 -11.12 0.52 -27.36
C ARG A 248 -10.95 -0.21 -28.69
N GLU A 249 -11.76 -1.23 -28.98
CA GLU A 249 -11.78 -1.79 -30.33
C GLU A 249 -13.11 -2.37 -30.83
N LYS A 250 -13.24 -2.42 -32.17
CA LYS A 250 -14.48 -2.67 -32.92
C LYS A 250 -14.96 -4.12 -32.76
N SER A 251 -16.24 -4.29 -32.45
CA SER A 251 -16.90 -5.60 -32.48
C SER A 251 -16.90 -6.19 -33.90
N PRO A 252 -16.61 -7.49 -34.08
CA PRO A 252 -16.75 -8.18 -35.36
C PRO A 252 -18.22 -8.46 -35.71
N PHE A 253 -19.11 -8.45 -34.70
CA PHE A 253 -20.54 -8.55 -34.92
C PHE A 253 -21.04 -7.19 -35.41
N LEU A 254 -21.44 -7.14 -36.69
CA LEU A 254 -22.19 -6.04 -37.32
C LEU A 254 -21.40 -4.77 -37.69
N SER A 255 -20.11 -4.88 -38.01
CA SER A 255 -19.31 -3.73 -38.49
C SER A 255 -19.87 -3.08 -39.76
N SER A 256 -20.62 -3.82 -40.59
CA SER A 256 -21.27 -3.31 -41.81
C SER A 256 -22.64 -2.68 -41.61
N PHE A 257 -23.32 -2.93 -40.46
CA PHE A 257 -24.68 -2.44 -40.21
C PHE A 257 -24.77 -1.35 -39.13
N TYR A 258 -23.71 -1.15 -38.33
CA TYR A 258 -23.65 -0.09 -37.32
C TYR A 258 -22.27 0.60 -37.33
N PRO A 259 -22.16 1.89 -37.71
CA PRO A 259 -20.88 2.61 -37.79
C PRO A 259 -20.26 2.97 -36.43
N LYS A 260 -20.86 2.54 -35.30
CA LYS A 260 -20.38 2.91 -33.96
C LYS A 260 -19.32 1.91 -33.50
N LYS A 261 -18.10 2.42 -33.29
CA LYS A 261 -17.00 1.72 -32.59
C LYS A 261 -17.52 1.14 -31.27
N TYR A 262 -17.75 -0.16 -31.21
CA TYR A 262 -17.91 -0.85 -29.93
C TYR A 262 -16.58 -0.76 -29.16
N ARG A 263 -16.61 -0.87 -27.84
CA ARG A 263 -15.43 -0.85 -26.98
C ARG A 263 -15.46 -2.11 -26.13
N THR A 264 -14.38 -2.86 -26.12
CA THR A 264 -14.18 -3.99 -25.21
C THR A 264 -13.84 -3.45 -23.82
N TRP A 265 -14.58 -3.91 -22.81
CA TRP A 265 -14.40 -3.46 -21.43
C TRP A 265 -13.90 -4.60 -20.58
N SER A 266 -12.72 -4.43 -20.01
CA SER A 266 -12.10 -5.37 -19.07
C SER A 266 -12.09 -4.75 -17.68
N VAL A 267 -12.29 -5.60 -16.67
CA VAL A 267 -12.31 -5.15 -15.27
C VAL A 267 -11.54 -6.18 -14.49
N ALA A 268 -10.43 -5.75 -13.88
CA ALA A 268 -9.60 -6.58 -13.02
C ALA A 268 -9.56 -5.97 -11.61
N ALA A 269 -9.20 -6.77 -10.63
CA ALA A 269 -8.97 -6.29 -9.28
C ALA A 269 -7.81 -7.06 -8.64
N ALA A 270 -7.04 -6.37 -7.82
CA ALA A 270 -5.94 -6.97 -7.10
C ALA A 270 -5.90 -6.44 -5.67
N THR A 271 -6.05 -7.32 -4.71
CA THR A 271 -6.05 -6.94 -3.30
C THR A 271 -4.66 -7.02 -2.71
N VAL A 272 -4.40 -6.15 -1.75
CA VAL A 272 -3.21 -6.26 -0.92
C VAL A 272 -3.59 -7.07 0.31
N ILE A 273 -2.96 -8.22 0.48
CA ILE A 273 -3.14 -9.08 1.64
C ILE A 273 -2.49 -8.36 2.83
N PRO A 274 -3.24 -8.12 3.92
CA PRO A 274 -2.72 -7.40 5.07
C PRO A 274 -1.56 -8.14 5.72
N GLY A 275 -0.46 -7.41 5.89
CA GLY A 275 0.67 -7.81 6.73
C GLY A 275 0.52 -7.26 8.15
N ASP A 276 1.48 -7.56 9.02
CA ASP A 276 1.55 -6.95 10.35
C ASP A 276 1.99 -5.48 10.22
N VAL A 277 1.47 -4.59 11.06
CA VAL A 277 1.81 -3.15 11.08
C VAL A 277 3.30 -2.93 11.37
N PHE A 278 3.92 -3.90 12.06
CA PHE A 278 5.32 -3.86 12.46
C PHE A 278 6.22 -4.78 11.64
N LYS A 279 5.71 -5.47 10.62
CA LYS A 279 6.52 -6.37 9.78
C LYS A 279 6.30 -6.08 8.30
N PRO A 280 7.36 -6.06 7.47
CA PRO A 280 7.24 -5.87 6.03
C PRO A 280 6.76 -7.17 5.34
N THR A 281 5.50 -7.56 5.55
CA THR A 281 4.93 -8.83 5.05
C THR A 281 3.76 -8.65 4.07
N TRP A 282 3.47 -7.43 3.63
CA TRP A 282 2.37 -7.15 2.71
C TRP A 282 2.65 -7.77 1.33
N LYS A 283 1.64 -8.46 0.78
CA LYS A 283 1.69 -9.14 -0.53
C LYS A 283 0.49 -8.76 -1.38
N SER A 284 0.61 -8.82 -2.70
CA SER A 284 -0.49 -8.58 -3.63
C SER A 284 -1.04 -9.90 -4.20
N ARG A 285 -2.34 -9.95 -4.48
CA ARG A 285 -2.97 -11.08 -5.16
C ARG A 285 -4.09 -10.57 -6.09
N LEU A 286 -4.23 -11.18 -7.27
CA LEU A 286 -5.41 -11.00 -8.10
C LEU A 286 -6.66 -11.49 -7.36
N THR A 287 -7.77 -10.78 -7.54
CA THR A 287 -9.05 -11.12 -6.94
C THR A 287 -10.16 -11.11 -7.96
N GLU A 288 -11.04 -12.09 -7.84
CA GLU A 288 -12.23 -12.17 -8.66
C GLU A 288 -13.14 -10.98 -8.40
N VAL A 289 -13.54 -10.32 -9.49
CA VAL A 289 -14.55 -9.28 -9.46
C VAL A 289 -15.91 -9.96 -9.65
N SER A 290 -16.79 -9.86 -8.65
CA SER A 290 -18.17 -10.34 -8.78
C SER A 290 -18.83 -9.81 -10.07
N GLN A 291 -19.48 -10.70 -10.82
CA GLN A 291 -20.22 -10.36 -12.05
C GLN A 291 -21.18 -9.18 -11.86
N LYS A 292 -21.79 -9.08 -10.67
CA LYS A 292 -22.72 -8.00 -10.28
C LYS A 292 -22.00 -6.64 -10.14
N ALA A 293 -20.80 -6.63 -9.57
CA ALA A 293 -19.97 -5.43 -9.43
C ALA A 293 -19.38 -5.00 -10.78
N LYS A 294 -18.97 -5.96 -11.62
CA LYS A 294 -18.57 -5.71 -13.01
C LYS A 294 -19.71 -5.02 -13.76
N ASN A 295 -20.93 -5.57 -13.70
CA ASN A 295 -22.09 -5.01 -14.38
C ASN A 295 -22.54 -3.64 -13.85
N SER A 296 -22.41 -3.36 -12.55
CA SER A 296 -22.75 -2.05 -11.99
C SER A 296 -21.77 -0.96 -12.44
N LEU A 297 -20.47 -1.28 -12.48
CA LEU A 297 -19.43 -0.38 -12.97
C LEU A 297 -19.61 -0.06 -14.46
N LEU A 298 -19.83 -1.09 -15.28
CA LEU A 298 -20.07 -0.87 -16.72
C LEU A 298 -21.32 0.00 -16.98
N LYS A 299 -22.35 -0.11 -16.12
CA LYS A 299 -23.54 0.74 -16.16
C LYS A 299 -23.29 2.19 -15.70
N SER A 300 -22.42 2.43 -14.73
CA SER A 300 -22.09 3.79 -14.31
C SER A 300 -21.24 4.53 -15.37
N PHE A 301 -20.31 3.83 -16.04
CA PHE A 301 -19.53 4.39 -17.15
C PHE A 301 -20.36 4.75 -18.37
N SER A 302 -21.37 3.94 -18.72
CA SER A 302 -22.24 4.23 -19.85
C SER A 302 -23.17 5.42 -19.58
N ARG A 303 -23.51 5.69 -18.32
CA ARG A 303 -24.38 6.81 -17.90
C ARG A 303 -23.61 8.12 -17.69
N GLY A 304 -22.40 8.07 -17.15
CA GLY A 304 -21.58 9.26 -16.88
C GLY A 304 -21.06 10.02 -18.11
N ARG A 305 -21.26 9.49 -19.33
CA ARG A 305 -20.92 10.17 -20.60
C ARG A 305 -22.12 10.74 -21.36
N LYS A 306 -23.34 10.67 -20.80
CA LYS A 306 -24.53 11.33 -21.35
C LYS A 306 -24.76 12.74 -20.78
N LYS A 307 -23.83 13.26 -19.98
CA LYS A 307 -23.78 14.64 -19.51
C LYS A 307 -22.52 15.29 -20.05
#